data_AF-A0A7X8AVK8-F1
#
_entry.id   AF-A0A7X8AVK8-F1
#
_cell.length_a   1.000
_cell.length_b   1.000
_cell.length_c   1.000
_cell.angle_alpha   90.00
_cell.angle_beta   90.00
_cell.angle_gamma   90.00
#
_symmetry.space_group_name_H-M   'P 1'
#
loop_
_entity.id
_entity.type
_entity.pdbx_description
1 polymer ?
#
loop_
_entity_poly.entity_id
_entity_poly.type
_entity_poly.pdbx_seq_one_letter_code
_entity_poly.pdbx_strand_id
1 'polypeptide(L)'
;MKVNIIAVGKLKEKYLKEAVNEYSKRLSKFCQLDIVEVSDEKAPDKLSKLEEEQVKKREGQRIIKKIKDGSLVIVLDIKGEKLDSEGFANKLNSFFISGKSNITFIIGGSLGLDDEVLNLADFRFSLS
;
A
#
# COMPACT_ATOMS: atom_id res chain seq x y z
N MET A 1 -7.80 -10.04 13.04
CA MET A 1 -7.40 -8.85 12.26
C MET A 1 -7.08 -9.26 10.84
N LYS A 2 -7.50 -8.45 9.85
CA LYS A 2 -7.13 -8.62 8.44
C LYS A 2 -6.23 -7.47 8.01
N VAL A 3 -5.09 -7.80 7.42
CA VAL A 3 -4.17 -6.85 6.82
C VAL A 3 -4.06 -7.19 5.35
N ASN A 4 -4.32 -6.21 4.50
CA ASN A 4 -4.17 -6.34 3.06
C ASN A 4 -3.05 -5.39 2.63
N ILE A 5 -2.23 -5.84 1.68
CA ILE A 5 -1.23 -5.00 1.03
C ILE A 5 -1.55 -5.01 -0.46
N ILE A 6 -1.88 -3.86 -1.03
CA ILE A 6 -2.06 -3.69 -2.46
C ILE A 6 -0.82 -2.97 -2.98
N ALA A 7 -0.02 -3.65 -3.80
CA ALA A 7 1.20 -3.11 -4.37
C ALA A 7 1.14 -3.10 -5.89
N VAL A 8 1.67 -2.04 -6.51
CA VAL A 8 1.84 -1.98 -7.96
C VAL A 8 3.11 -2.70 -8.37
N GLY A 9 3.00 -3.55 -9.39
CA GLY A 9 4.10 -4.37 -9.91
C GLY A 9 4.22 -5.71 -9.19
N LYS A 10 5.02 -6.59 -9.79
CA LYS A 10 5.33 -7.92 -9.23
C LYS A 10 6.75 -7.97 -8.72
N LEU A 11 6.95 -8.61 -7.58
CA LEU A 11 8.29 -8.96 -7.10
C LEU A 11 8.94 -9.91 -8.11
N LYS A 12 10.17 -9.60 -8.55
CA LYS A 12 10.92 -10.43 -9.50
C LYS A 12 12.03 -11.19 -8.80
N GLU A 13 12.67 -10.54 -7.84
CA GLU A 13 13.85 -10.99 -7.13
C GLU A 13 13.50 -12.06 -6.11
N LYS A 14 14.20 -13.20 -6.18
CA LYS A 14 13.97 -14.33 -5.28
C LYS A 14 14.17 -13.95 -3.81
N TYR A 15 15.22 -13.20 -3.49
CA TYR A 15 15.53 -12.82 -2.11
C TYR A 15 14.44 -11.93 -1.48
N LEU A 16 13.79 -11.04 -2.26
CA LEU A 16 12.67 -10.23 -1.78
C LEU A 16 11.43 -11.09 -1.51
N LYS A 17 11.13 -12.05 -2.39
CA LYS A 17 10.02 -12.99 -2.16
C LYS A 17 10.25 -13.82 -0.90
N GLU A 18 11.48 -14.29 -0.68
CA GLU A 18 11.86 -15.03 0.52
C GLU A 18 11.73 -14.18 1.78
N ALA A 19 12.17 -12.91 1.73
CA ALA A 19 11.98 -11.98 2.84
C ALA A 19 10.50 -11.75 3.15
N VAL A 20 9.67 -11.49 2.14
CA VAL A 20 8.21 -11.33 2.31
C VAL A 20 7.59 -12.60 2.91
N ASN A 21 7.99 -13.79 2.44
CA ASN A 21 7.48 -15.05 2.98
C ASN A 21 7.86 -15.26 4.44
N GLU A 22 9.09 -14.93 4.83
CA GLU A 22 9.56 -15.03 6.22
C GLU A 22 8.74 -14.12 7.15
N TYR A 23 8.52 -12.86 6.77
CA TYR A 23 7.70 -11.94 7.56
C TYR A 23 6.22 -12.32 7.55
N SER A 24 5.69 -12.80 6.43
CA SER A 24 4.31 -13.28 6.33
C SER A 24 4.07 -14.47 7.27
N LYS A 25 5.02 -15.41 7.33
CA LYS A 25 4.96 -16.55 8.25
C LYS A 25 4.96 -16.09 9.71
N ARG A 26 5.80 -15.12 10.07
CA ARG A 26 5.82 -14.55 11.43
C ARG A 26 4.51 -13.84 11.77
N LEU A 27 3.96 -13.07 10.84
CA LEU A 27 2.71 -12.31 11.01
C LEU A 27 1.46 -13.20 11.07
N SER A 28 1.49 -14.39 10.48
CA SER A 28 0.34 -15.31 10.42
C SER A 28 -0.23 -15.70 11.79
N LYS A 29 0.59 -15.63 12.85
CA LYS A 29 0.15 -15.87 14.24
C LYS A 29 -0.71 -14.74 14.82
N PHE A 30 -0.67 -13.55 14.21
CA PHE A 30 -1.29 -12.33 14.74
C PHE A 30 -2.39 -11.79 13.82
N CYS A 31 -2.28 -12.01 12.50
CA CYS A 31 -3.26 -11.53 11.54
C CYS A 31 -3.34 -12.40 10.28
N GLN A 32 -4.47 -12.29 9.58
CA GLN A 32 -4.58 -12.77 8.22
C GLN A 32 -3.99 -11.71 7.30
N LEU A 33 -2.86 -12.03 6.66
CA LEU A 33 -2.19 -11.18 5.67
C LEU A 33 -2.58 -11.61 4.26
N ASP A 34 -3.04 -10.66 3.45
CA ASP A 34 -3.38 -10.82 2.04
C ASP A 34 -2.55 -9.83 1.22
N ILE A 35 -1.73 -10.31 0.29
CA ILE A 35 -0.87 -9.46 -0.55
C ILE A 35 -1.36 -9.56 -1.99
N VAL A 36 -1.78 -8.42 -2.55
CA VAL A 36 -2.32 -8.30 -3.89
C VAL A 36 -1.40 -7.43 -4.72
N GLU A 37 -0.73 -8.05 -5.69
CA GLU A 37 0.05 -7.36 -6.71
C GLU A 37 -0.89 -6.97 -7.88
N VAL A 38 -0.96 -5.68 -8.20
CA VAL A 38 -1.63 -5.19 -9.41
C VAL A 38 -0.61 -4.92 -10.51
N SER A 39 -0.99 -5.09 -11.78
CA SER A 39 -0.09 -4.83 -12.90
C SER A 39 0.37 -3.37 -12.92
N ASP A 40 1.67 -3.18 -13.06
CA ASP A 40 2.32 -1.91 -13.40
C ASP A 40 2.09 -1.56 -14.88
N GLU A 41 2.11 -0.27 -15.21
CA GLU A 41 2.24 0.16 -16.59
C GLU A 41 3.72 0.23 -16.99
N LYS A 42 4.00 -0.01 -18.26
CA LYS A 42 5.34 0.28 -18.79
C LYS A 42 5.55 1.79 -18.77
N ALA A 43 6.57 2.22 -18.03
CA ALA A 43 7.07 3.58 -18.04
C ALA A 43 8.36 3.65 -18.86
N PRO A 44 8.32 4.07 -20.14
CA PRO A 44 9.53 4.40 -20.89
C PRO A 44 10.37 5.45 -20.16
N ASP A 45 11.69 5.46 -20.38
CA ASP A 45 12.66 6.34 -19.68
C ASP A 45 12.37 7.85 -19.83
N LYS A 46 11.54 8.25 -20.80
CA LYS A 46 11.09 9.63 -20.99
C LYS A 46 9.57 9.64 -21.20
N LEU A 47 8.84 9.91 -20.12
CA LEU A 47 7.43 10.22 -20.16
C LEU A 47 7.24 11.74 -20.10
N SER A 48 6.27 12.25 -20.84
CA SER A 48 5.71 13.57 -20.59
C SER A 48 4.85 13.54 -19.31
N LYS A 49 4.63 14.71 -18.69
CA LYS A 49 3.78 14.82 -17.49
C LYS A 49 2.37 14.22 -17.69
N LEU A 50 1.79 14.43 -18.87
CA LEU A 50 0.48 13.86 -19.20
C LEU A 50 0.50 12.34 -19.24
N GLU A 51 1.58 11.73 -19.75
CA GLU A 51 1.71 10.28 -19.78
C GLU A 51 1.99 9.71 -18.37
N GLU A 52 2.77 10.41 -17.54
CA GLU A 52 2.95 10.04 -16.12
C GLU A 52 1.61 10.04 -15.36
N GLU A 53 0.79 11.07 -15.55
CA GLU A 53 -0.56 11.15 -14.98
C GLU A 53 -1.45 10.01 -15.47
N GLN A 54 -1.39 9.67 -16.76
CA GLN A 54 -2.15 8.54 -17.30
C GLN A 54 -1.72 7.20 -16.71
N VAL A 55 -0.40 6.99 -16.51
CA VAL A 55 0.13 5.79 -15.86
C VAL A 55 -0.40 5.69 -14.43
N LYS A 56 -0.20 6.73 -13.62
CA LYS A 56 -0.69 6.77 -12.24
C LYS A 56 -2.19 6.50 -12.17
N LYS A 57 -2.97 7.12 -13.07
CA LYS A 57 -4.43 6.93 -13.12
C LYS A 57 -4.83 5.49 -13.43
N ARG A 58 -4.17 4.82 -14.39
CA ARG A 58 -4.46 3.41 -14.72
C ARG A 58 -4.10 2.49 -13.56
N GLU A 59 -2.94 2.70 -12.94
CA GLU A 59 -2.51 1.94 -11.76
C GLU A 59 -3.44 2.18 -10.58
N GLY A 60 -3.83 3.43 -10.34
CA GLY A 60 -4.78 3.83 -9.32
C GLY A 60 -6.14 3.16 -9.46
N GLN A 61 -6.69 3.09 -10.67
CA GLN A 61 -7.92 2.34 -10.95
C GLN A 61 -7.80 0.85 -10.61
N ARG A 62 -6.61 0.25 -10.83
CA ARG A 62 -6.39 -1.16 -10.44
C ARG A 62 -6.32 -1.32 -8.94
N ILE A 63 -5.68 -0.39 -8.24
CA ILE A 63 -5.62 -0.35 -6.77
C ILE A 63 -7.03 -0.24 -6.19
N ILE A 64 -7.81 0.76 -6.62
CA ILE A 64 -9.15 1.06 -6.09
C ILE A 64 -10.07 -0.16 -6.21
N LYS A 65 -10.03 -0.87 -7.34
CA LYS A 65 -10.80 -2.12 -7.56
C LYS A 65 -10.46 -3.26 -6.60
N LYS A 66 -9.32 -3.18 -5.89
CA LYS A 66 -8.86 -4.19 -4.93
C LYS A 66 -9.04 -3.76 -3.47
N ILE A 67 -9.36 -2.49 -3.21
CA ILE A 67 -9.69 -2.02 -1.87
C ILE A 67 -10.98 -2.71 -1.43
N LYS A 68 -10.94 -3.34 -0.25
CA LYS A 68 -12.12 -4.00 0.33
C LYS A 68 -13.00 -2.95 1.00
N ASP A 69 -14.31 -3.03 0.77
CA ASP A 69 -15.28 -2.11 1.39
C ASP A 69 -15.13 -2.05 2.91
N GLY A 70 -15.20 -0.83 3.44
CA GLY A 70 -15.07 -0.56 4.88
C GLY A 70 -13.67 -0.77 5.46
N SER A 71 -12.67 -1.13 4.65
CA SER A 71 -11.27 -1.18 5.08
C SER A 71 -10.79 0.20 5.46
N LEU A 72 -9.98 0.29 6.52
CA LEU A 72 -9.12 1.44 6.77
C LEU A 72 -8.01 1.45 5.71
N VAL A 73 -7.85 2.56 4.99
CA VAL A 73 -6.87 2.72 3.91
C VAL A 73 -5.67 3.50 4.42
N ILE A 74 -4.51 2.85 4.44
CA ILE A 74 -3.22 3.47 4.75
C ILE A 74 -2.39 3.52 3.48
N VAL A 75 -1.98 4.71 3.07
CA VAL A 75 -1.14 4.91 1.89
C VAL A 75 0.31 5.16 2.30
N LEU A 76 1.25 4.42 1.70
CA LEU A 76 2.66 4.76 1.81
C LEU A 76 3.02 5.91 0.89
N ASP A 77 3.47 7.02 1.49
CA ASP A 77 3.71 8.27 0.80
C ASP A 77 4.85 9.04 1.45
N ILE A 78 5.81 9.49 0.64
CA ILE A 78 6.94 10.29 1.11
C ILE A 78 6.53 11.63 1.73
N LYS A 79 5.33 12.13 1.41
CA LYS A 79 4.73 13.35 1.99
C LYS A 79 3.84 13.04 3.20
N GLY A 80 3.77 11.78 3.62
CA GLY A 80 2.98 11.32 4.76
C GLY A 80 3.59 11.66 6.12
N GLU A 81 2.86 11.34 7.18
CA GLU A 81 3.33 11.47 8.57
C GLU A 81 4.46 10.46 8.83
N LYS A 82 5.55 10.91 9.45
CA LYS A 82 6.67 10.05 9.88
C LYS A 82 6.46 9.66 11.33
N LEU A 83 6.46 8.36 11.59
CA LEU A 83 6.38 7.80 12.94
C LEU A 83 7.55 6.83 13.12
N ASP A 84 8.08 6.77 14.33
CA ASP A 84 8.92 5.66 14.73
C ASP A 84 8.06 4.39 14.96
N SER A 85 8.71 3.28 15.26
CA SER A 85 8.05 1.99 15.42
C SER A 85 6.97 2.00 16.52
N GLU A 86 7.23 2.66 17.65
CA GLU A 86 6.29 2.74 18.76
C GLU A 86 5.10 3.66 18.42
N GLY A 87 5.36 4.81 17.80
CA GLY A 87 4.35 5.73 17.30
C GLY A 87 3.44 5.08 16.27
N PHE A 88 4.01 4.30 15.34
CA PHE A 88 3.22 3.55 14.36
C PHE A 88 2.36 2.46 15.02
N ALA A 89 2.90 1.72 16.00
CA ALA A 89 2.13 0.74 16.75
C ALA A 89 0.95 1.38 17.51
N ASN A 90 1.18 2.53 18.16
CA ASN A 90 0.14 3.29 18.84
C ASN A 90 -0.94 3.80 17.88
N LYS A 91 -0.53 4.30 16.71
CA LYS A 91 -1.44 4.75 15.66
C LYS A 91 -2.33 3.60 15.17
N LEU A 92 -1.75 2.44 14.87
CA LEU A 92 -2.51 1.25 14.49
C LEU A 92 -3.49 0.83 15.58
N ASN A 93 -3.05 0.82 16.84
CA ASN A 93 -3.93 0.49 17.97
C ASN A 93 -5.12 1.43 18.09
N SER A 94 -4.93 2.74 17.86
CA SER A 94 -6.03 3.71 17.86
C SER A 94 -7.11 3.39 16.83
N PHE A 95 -6.71 2.91 15.64
CA PHE A 95 -7.65 2.46 14.62
C PHE A 95 -8.39 1.20 15.05
N PHE A 96 -7.72 0.23 15.67
CA PHE A 96 -8.37 -0.98 16.18
C PHE A 96 -9.41 -0.68 17.25
N ILE A 97 -9.11 0.24 18.18
CA ILE A 97 -10.05 0.69 19.22
C ILE A 97 -11.30 1.33 18.59
N SER A 98 -11.16 2.02 17.45
CA SER A 98 -12.29 2.58 16.68
C SER A 98 -13.13 1.54 15.92
N GLY A 99 -12.83 0.24 16.06
CA GLY A 99 -13.57 -0.85 15.43
C GLY A 99 -13.07 -1.25 14.03
N LYS A 100 -12.00 -0.61 13.52
CA LYS A 100 -11.42 -0.92 12.21
C LYS A 100 -10.55 -2.17 12.28
N SER A 101 -11.12 -3.34 12.00
CA SER A 101 -10.41 -4.63 12.07
C SER A 101 -9.81 -5.12 10.74
N ASN A 102 -10.06 -4.37 9.66
CA ASN A 102 -9.58 -4.60 8.30
C ASN A 102 -8.77 -3.38 7.84
N ILE A 103 -7.47 -3.57 7.62
CA ILE A 103 -6.55 -2.51 7.17
C ILE A 103 -6.03 -2.88 5.79
N THR A 104 -5.94 -1.89 4.90
CA THR A 104 -5.38 -2.01 3.56
C THR A 104 -4.25 -1.01 3.42
N PHE A 105 -3.02 -1.51 3.29
CA PHE A 105 -1.85 -0.73 2.92
C PHE A 105 -1.76 -0.64 1.40
N ILE A 106 -1.41 0.54 0.88
CA ILE A 106 -1.24 0.79 -0.55
C ILE A 106 0.21 1.22 -0.82
N ILE A 107 0.84 0.56 -1.79
CA ILE A 107 2.19 0.86 -2.27
C ILE A 107 2.10 1.18 -3.77
N GLY A 108 2.45 2.41 -4.13
CA GLY A 108 2.43 2.88 -5.51
C GLY A 108 3.55 2.31 -6.37
N GLY A 109 3.46 2.58 -7.68
CA GLY A 109 4.51 2.28 -8.65
C GLY A 109 5.66 3.29 -8.58
N SER A 110 6.57 3.23 -9.55
CA SER A 110 7.74 4.12 -9.61
C SER A 110 7.40 5.61 -9.72
N LEU A 111 6.24 5.94 -10.31
CA LEU A 111 5.74 7.32 -10.45
C LEU A 111 4.92 7.79 -9.24
N GLY A 112 4.74 6.95 -8.23
CA GLY A 112 3.91 7.21 -7.07
C GLY A 112 2.45 6.82 -7.29
N LEU A 113 1.54 7.54 -6.63
CA LEU A 113 0.11 7.27 -6.63
C LEU A 113 -0.68 8.38 -7.30
N ASP A 114 -1.82 8.00 -7.89
CA ASP A 114 -2.81 8.94 -8.40
C ASP A 114 -3.53 9.66 -7.25
N ASP A 115 -3.95 10.90 -7.50
CA ASP A 115 -4.64 11.72 -6.50
C ASP A 115 -5.95 11.08 -6.03
N GLU A 116 -6.64 10.31 -6.88
CA GLU A 116 -7.85 9.58 -6.48
C GLU A 116 -7.54 8.55 -5.39
N VAL A 117 -6.40 7.86 -5.48
CA VAL A 117 -5.96 6.90 -4.45
C VAL A 117 -5.54 7.64 -3.17
N LEU A 118 -4.83 8.76 -3.31
CA LEU A 118 -4.40 9.56 -2.16
C LEU A 118 -5.59 10.11 -1.38
N ASN A 119 -6.66 10.51 -2.07
CA ASN A 119 -7.87 11.05 -1.45
C ASN A 119 -8.71 9.99 -0.72
N LEU A 120 -8.50 8.71 -1.00
CA LEU A 120 -9.14 7.60 -0.26
C LEU A 120 -8.39 7.24 1.03
N ALA A 121 -7.21 7.81 1.27
CA ALA A 121 -6.39 7.47 2.43
C ALA A 121 -7.02 8.00 3.72
N ASP A 122 -7.30 7.11 4.67
CA ASP A 122 -7.58 7.48 6.06
C ASP A 122 -6.29 7.95 6.76
N PHE A 123 -5.14 7.45 6.30
CA PHE A 123 -3.82 7.81 6.82
C PHE A 123 -2.74 7.73 5.75
N ARG A 124 -1.90 8.77 5.65
CA ARG A 124 -0.70 8.79 4.80
C ARG A 124 0.53 8.62 5.69
N PHE A 125 1.28 7.54 5.45
CA PHE A 125 2.43 7.16 6.26
C PHE A 125 3.71 7.25 5.44
N SER A 126 4.74 7.94 5.97
CA SER A 126 6.08 7.93 5.39
C SER A 126 7.02 7.04 6.19
N LEU A 127 7.72 6.16 5.50
CA LEU A 127 8.76 5.30 6.06
C LEU A 127 10.13 6.00 6.17
N SER A 128 10.34 7.14 5.49
CA SER A 128 11.63 7.85 5.43
C SER A 128 11.50 9.34 5.20
#